data_AF-A0A9P6L3A9-F1
#
_entry.id   AF-A0A9P6L3A9-F1
#
_cell.length_a   1.000
_cell.length_b   1.000
_cell.length_c   1.000
_cell.angle_alpha   90.00
_cell.angle_beta   90.00
_cell.angle_gamma   90.00
#
_symmetry.space_group_name_H-M   'P 1'
#
loop_
_entity.id
_entity.type
_entity.pdbx_description
1 polymer ?
#
loop_
_entity_poly.entity_id
_entity_poly.type
_entity_poly.pdbx_seq_one_letter_code
_entity_poly.pdbx_strand_id
1 'polypeptide(L)'
;MSAHSPPTKVGTVAKIKRIFFLSICLVSVAAQTNFAQCLETFRANGNATGGTDLFGNPVNNSKDAVGLTYEECTSLCGSGQQAFDWAVFSQQFSAWLLPWLALVSQLPFGADTPDNLISVILTVGSPTLAAFSLAITALNTKWANDRFSDIRYPNHKNAVKALICLQQVPLRLTTCGGLLASLIVLPENDDWWKCLAKSLRKTHTWTIPPVTLIAWVITSFLLTVINTFMNPGTNVDESGQGVGTLWLWLVPIVTGWLWIPVYPRDKLTAAIGKANRIAYPSNPSDVGDPIPSRVQHGHAIITCQKREVCTQDAVRVPPVFNYARLWEWSSNVETIALAFESAGRKAIGFETVSSGKRWVDAEGIHRDNRTGTVSQVQAYCGFRMEAVKEPTQPVPSGMWKRILVASVFALGLQWSTTGSAAIILLFTPTTGLGCRSAVYILYGLISTIIWLMLLSSSYLAHLAHCAKVRHSHEGRTRSGFNSANVAQGLAAFLRRSAVFLAVCNALCSILAGVFQFSNFFGTCYCDSSVLGRGAQYAYNLIDSSSYDYRNLTAVWAAAVVLAGVYVILFLFSLHVILEPWNNAMNR
;
A
#
# COMPACT_ATOMS: atom_id res chain seq x y z
N MET A 1 11.30 43.81 7.23
CA MET A 1 10.62 43.25 8.42
C MET A 1 9.13 43.12 8.12
N SER A 2 8.69 41.92 7.76
CA SER A 2 7.31 41.46 7.88
C SER A 2 7.37 39.95 7.78
N ALA A 3 7.33 39.29 8.92
CA ALA A 3 7.42 37.84 9.04
C ALA A 3 6.02 37.26 8.82
N HIS A 4 5.79 36.69 7.63
CA HIS A 4 4.65 35.80 7.43
C HIS A 4 4.98 34.43 8.03
N SER A 5 4.45 34.17 9.21
CA SER A 5 4.42 32.86 9.85
C SER A 5 3.54 31.90 9.02
N PRO A 6 4.01 30.66 8.75
CA PRO A 6 3.18 29.67 8.07
C PRO A 6 2.09 29.14 9.02
N PRO A 7 0.90 28.78 8.50
CA PRO A 7 -0.20 28.31 9.33
C PRO A 7 0.17 27.01 10.05
N THR A 8 0.00 27.03 11.37
CA THR A 8 0.30 25.92 12.29
C THR A 8 -0.64 24.74 12.04
N LYS A 9 -0.06 23.61 11.58
CA LYS A 9 -0.75 22.33 11.32
C LYS A 9 -1.38 21.65 12.55
N VAL A 10 -1.32 22.30 13.72
CA VAL A 10 -1.80 21.77 15.01
C VAL A 10 -3.34 21.83 15.10
N GLY A 11 -3.99 22.75 14.39
CA GLY A 11 -5.45 22.93 14.44
C GLY A 11 -6.27 21.76 13.87
N THR A 12 -5.75 21.02 12.89
CA THR A 12 -6.48 19.93 12.23
C THR A 12 -6.59 18.69 13.12
N VAL A 13 -5.55 18.37 13.88
CA VAL A 13 -5.51 17.20 14.78
C VAL A 13 -6.43 17.41 16.00
N ALA A 14 -6.49 18.64 16.53
CA ALA A 14 -7.39 18.97 17.64
C ALA A 14 -8.87 18.91 17.23
N LYS A 15 -9.20 19.31 15.99
CA LYS A 15 -10.57 19.19 15.44
C LYS A 15 -10.97 17.73 15.21
N ILE A 16 -10.06 16.88 14.72
CA ILE A 16 -10.30 15.44 14.54
C ILE A 16 -10.53 14.73 15.89
N LYS A 17 -9.74 15.07 16.93
CA LYS A 17 -9.96 14.54 18.29
C LYS A 17 -11.35 14.90 18.83
N ARG A 18 -11.80 16.15 18.66
CA ARG A 18 -13.15 16.57 19.07
C ARG A 18 -14.24 15.83 18.32
N ILE A 19 -14.12 15.64 17.00
CA ILE A 19 -15.12 14.92 16.19
C ILE A 19 -15.18 13.43 16.56
N PHE A 20 -14.03 12.79 16.82
CA PHE A 20 -13.97 11.39 17.23
C PHE A 20 -14.58 11.17 18.62
N PHE A 21 -14.28 12.05 19.59
CA PHE A 21 -14.89 12.01 20.91
C PHE A 21 -16.39 12.33 20.87
N LEU A 22 -16.81 13.31 20.04
CA LEU A 22 -18.23 13.61 19.83
C LEU A 22 -18.98 12.45 19.16
N SER A 23 -18.35 11.72 18.23
CA SER A 23 -19.01 10.58 17.55
C SER A 23 -19.20 9.38 18.48
N ILE A 24 -18.30 9.17 19.45
CA ILE A 24 -18.45 8.14 20.49
C ILE A 24 -19.47 8.56 21.55
N CYS A 25 -19.55 9.86 21.88
CA CYS A 25 -20.54 10.38 22.84
C CYS A 25 -21.94 10.63 22.25
N LEU A 26 -22.10 10.58 20.93
CA LEU A 26 -23.40 10.76 20.24
C LEU A 26 -24.21 9.46 20.10
N VAL A 27 -23.79 8.35 20.73
CA VAL A 27 -24.70 7.22 21.02
C VAL A 27 -25.71 7.71 22.05
N SER A 28 -26.69 8.44 21.52
CA SER A 28 -27.69 9.19 22.24
C SER A 28 -28.62 8.21 22.91
N VAL A 29 -29.14 8.61 24.07
CA VAL A 29 -30.28 8.00 24.76
C VAL A 29 -31.51 8.17 23.86
N ALA A 30 -31.59 7.36 22.80
CA ALA A 30 -32.75 7.24 21.94
C ALA A 30 -33.68 6.16 22.51
N ALA A 31 -34.98 6.28 22.24
CA ALA A 31 -35.97 5.28 22.60
C ALA A 31 -35.49 3.89 22.15
N GLN A 32 -35.44 2.95 23.09
CA GLN A 32 -34.97 1.59 22.82
C GLN A 32 -36.09 0.80 22.15
N THR A 33 -35.90 0.44 20.89
CA THR A 33 -36.84 -0.41 20.16
C THR A 33 -36.55 -1.87 20.47
N ASN A 34 -37.56 -2.60 20.93
CA ASN A 34 -37.48 -4.05 21.13
C ASN A 34 -38.24 -4.75 19.99
N PHE A 35 -37.50 -5.18 18.97
CA PHE A 35 -38.07 -5.85 17.79
C PHE A 35 -38.85 -7.14 18.14
N ALA A 36 -38.37 -7.90 19.14
CA ALA A 36 -39.08 -9.10 19.60
C ALA A 36 -40.46 -8.74 20.18
N GLN A 37 -40.50 -7.71 21.03
CA GLN A 37 -41.76 -7.20 21.58
C GLN A 37 -42.70 -6.66 20.48
N CYS A 38 -42.16 -6.00 19.45
CA CYS A 38 -42.96 -5.57 18.31
C CYS A 38 -43.59 -6.75 17.57
N LEU A 39 -42.81 -7.79 17.29
CA LEU A 39 -43.31 -8.97 16.59
C LEU A 39 -44.38 -9.68 17.41
N GLU A 40 -44.21 -9.80 18.72
CA GLU A 40 -45.23 -10.34 19.62
C GLU A 40 -46.51 -9.48 19.60
N THR A 41 -46.37 -8.16 19.59
CA THR A 41 -47.51 -7.23 19.48
C THR A 41 -48.23 -7.40 18.14
N PHE A 42 -47.48 -7.58 17.04
CA PHE A 42 -48.05 -7.87 15.73
C PHE A 42 -48.77 -9.23 15.69
N ARG A 43 -48.18 -10.29 16.28
CA ARG A 43 -48.81 -11.62 16.36
C ARG A 43 -50.09 -11.60 17.20
N ALA A 44 -50.16 -10.74 18.21
CA ALA A 44 -51.32 -10.62 19.10
C ALA A 44 -52.45 -9.75 18.50
N ASN A 45 -52.10 -8.63 17.87
CA ASN A 45 -53.05 -7.56 17.53
C ASN A 45 -53.04 -7.17 16.04
N GLY A 46 -52.08 -7.68 15.26
CA GLY A 46 -51.87 -7.30 13.87
C GLY A 46 -52.86 -7.97 12.92
N ASN A 47 -53.29 -7.21 11.91
CA ASN A 47 -53.90 -7.76 10.70
C ASN A 47 -52.81 -8.49 9.89
N ALA A 48 -53.15 -9.54 9.13
CA ALA A 48 -52.16 -10.32 8.37
C ALA A 48 -51.28 -9.50 7.39
N THR A 49 -51.74 -8.30 7.02
CA THR A 49 -50.99 -7.33 6.23
C THR A 49 -49.70 -6.89 6.90
N GLY A 50 -48.57 -7.07 6.22
CA GLY A 50 -47.24 -6.64 6.69
C GLY A 50 -46.42 -7.72 7.39
N GLY A 51 -47.04 -8.85 7.76
CA GLY A 51 -46.31 -10.01 8.27
C GLY A 51 -45.65 -10.79 7.15
N THR A 52 -44.44 -11.32 7.39
CA THR A 52 -43.69 -12.10 6.40
C THR A 52 -43.24 -13.46 6.91
N ASP A 53 -43.05 -14.39 5.98
CA ASP A 53 -42.38 -15.67 6.19
C ASP A 53 -40.84 -15.51 6.25
N LEU A 54 -40.12 -16.63 6.30
CA LEU A 54 -38.64 -16.70 6.38
C LEU A 54 -37.93 -16.12 5.15
N PHE A 55 -38.65 -15.93 4.04
CA PHE A 55 -38.11 -15.46 2.76
C PHE A 55 -38.59 -14.04 2.41
N GLY A 56 -39.39 -13.42 3.28
CA GLY A 56 -39.96 -12.10 3.06
C GLY A 56 -41.26 -12.10 2.26
N ASN A 57 -41.91 -13.25 2.05
CA ASN A 57 -43.21 -13.31 1.40
C ASN A 57 -44.33 -13.00 2.41
N PRO A 58 -45.41 -12.32 2.00
CA PRO A 58 -46.50 -12.00 2.90
C PRO A 58 -47.19 -13.27 3.42
N VAL A 59 -47.56 -13.28 4.70
CA VAL A 59 -48.34 -14.36 5.31
C VAL A 59 -49.81 -13.99 5.43
N ASN A 60 -50.70 -14.98 5.35
CA ASN A 60 -52.15 -14.78 5.45
C ASN A 60 -52.66 -14.69 6.89
N ASN A 61 -51.83 -15.04 7.87
CA ASN A 61 -52.18 -15.05 9.29
C ASN A 61 -51.01 -14.45 10.08
N SER A 62 -51.29 -13.42 10.88
CA SER A 62 -50.28 -12.70 11.67
C SER A 62 -49.57 -13.59 12.67
N LYS A 63 -50.19 -14.68 13.12
CA LYS A 63 -49.56 -15.67 14.02
C LYS A 63 -48.44 -16.46 13.36
N ASP A 64 -48.48 -16.61 12.04
CA ASP A 64 -47.48 -17.35 11.27
C ASP A 64 -46.31 -16.45 10.82
N ALA A 65 -46.37 -15.15 11.13
CA ALA A 65 -45.32 -14.20 10.79
C ALA A 65 -44.07 -14.43 11.64
N VAL A 66 -42.93 -14.54 10.97
CA VAL A 66 -41.58 -14.63 11.57
C VAL A 66 -40.77 -13.36 11.35
N GLY A 67 -41.25 -12.49 10.47
CA GLY A 67 -40.72 -11.16 10.21
C GLY A 67 -41.81 -10.16 9.85
N LEU A 68 -41.40 -8.91 9.62
CA LEU A 68 -42.27 -7.81 9.22
C LEU A 68 -41.73 -7.14 7.96
N THR A 69 -42.59 -6.64 7.09
CA THR A 69 -42.19 -5.72 6.02
C THR A 69 -41.61 -4.44 6.62
N TYR A 70 -40.76 -3.74 5.88
CA TYR A 70 -40.14 -2.51 6.34
C TYR A 70 -41.18 -1.46 6.78
N GLU A 71 -42.24 -1.26 5.98
CA GLU A 71 -43.31 -0.31 6.29
C GLU A 71 -44.01 -0.67 7.62
N GLU A 72 -44.34 -1.94 7.83
CA GLU A 72 -45.01 -2.40 9.05
C GLU A 72 -44.07 -2.38 10.27
N CYS A 73 -42.79 -2.69 10.07
CA CYS A 73 -41.80 -2.53 11.13
C CYS A 73 -41.71 -1.06 11.57
N THR A 74 -41.64 -0.12 10.63
CA THR A 74 -41.56 1.31 11.00
C THR A 74 -42.84 1.84 11.65
N SER A 75 -44.01 1.31 11.30
CA SER A 75 -45.29 1.72 11.90
C SER A 75 -45.43 1.20 13.33
N LEU A 76 -45.01 -0.03 13.60
CA LEU A 76 -45.16 -0.69 14.90
C LEU A 76 -44.00 -0.44 15.86
N CYS A 77 -42.76 -0.51 15.36
CA CYS A 77 -41.55 -0.39 16.16
C CYS A 77 -40.98 1.03 16.21
N GLY A 78 -41.45 1.91 15.34
CA GLY A 78 -40.84 3.21 15.11
C GLY A 78 -39.45 3.12 14.46
N SER A 79 -38.72 4.23 14.50
CA SER A 79 -37.37 4.38 13.93
C SER A 79 -36.26 4.36 15.00
N GLY A 80 -36.56 3.85 16.19
CA GLY A 80 -35.65 3.83 17.35
C GLY A 80 -34.49 2.83 17.24
N GLN A 81 -33.53 2.94 18.15
CA GLN A 81 -32.36 2.06 18.20
C GLN A 81 -32.61 0.87 19.12
N GLN A 82 -32.19 -0.32 18.72
CA GLN A 82 -32.20 -1.46 19.62
C GLN A 82 -31.26 -1.20 20.81
N ALA A 83 -31.66 -1.66 22.00
CA ALA A 83 -30.88 -1.46 23.21
C ALA A 83 -29.41 -1.89 23.03
N PHE A 84 -28.50 -1.03 23.49
CA PHE A 84 -27.08 -1.36 23.53
C PHE A 84 -26.83 -2.41 24.62
N ASP A 85 -26.21 -3.52 24.25
CA ASP A 85 -25.79 -4.57 25.17
C ASP A 85 -24.27 -4.54 25.33
N TRP A 86 -23.79 -4.16 26.52
CA TRP A 86 -22.36 -4.08 26.81
C TRP A 86 -21.68 -5.46 26.82
N ALA A 87 -22.37 -6.51 27.27
CA ALA A 87 -21.80 -7.85 27.33
C ALA A 87 -21.55 -8.37 25.91
N VAL A 88 -22.55 -8.24 25.04
CA VAL A 88 -22.40 -8.61 23.61
C VAL A 88 -21.35 -7.75 22.93
N PHE A 89 -21.41 -6.42 23.10
CA PHE A 89 -20.42 -5.51 22.49
C PHE A 89 -18.99 -5.87 22.88
N SER A 90 -18.71 -5.99 24.18
CA SER A 90 -17.35 -6.21 24.68
C SER A 90 -16.78 -7.56 24.24
N GLN A 91 -17.61 -8.61 24.24
CA GLN A 91 -17.24 -9.93 23.74
C GLN A 91 -16.92 -9.89 22.23
N GLN A 92 -17.82 -9.35 21.42
CA GLN A 92 -17.67 -9.34 19.96
C GLN A 92 -16.52 -8.43 19.51
N PHE A 93 -16.40 -7.24 20.10
CA PHE A 93 -15.32 -6.31 19.80
C PHE A 93 -13.95 -6.93 20.10
N SER A 94 -13.82 -7.59 21.27
CA SER A 94 -12.57 -8.23 21.69
C SER A 94 -12.19 -9.43 20.83
N ALA A 95 -13.18 -10.19 20.35
CA ALA A 95 -12.96 -11.37 19.52
C ALA A 95 -12.68 -11.03 18.04
N TRP A 96 -13.40 -10.05 17.47
CA TRP A 96 -13.45 -9.85 16.02
C TRP A 96 -12.76 -8.60 15.51
N LEU A 97 -12.51 -7.58 16.34
CA LEU A 97 -11.90 -6.31 15.90
C LEU A 97 -10.58 -5.99 16.60
N LEU A 98 -10.52 -6.16 17.92
CA LEU A 98 -9.35 -5.81 18.73
C LEU A 98 -8.04 -6.46 18.23
N PRO A 99 -8.01 -7.76 17.83
CA PRO A 99 -6.79 -8.38 17.31
C PRO A 99 -6.26 -7.69 16.04
N TRP A 100 -7.16 -7.21 15.17
CA TRP A 100 -6.78 -6.49 13.95
C TRP A 100 -6.25 -5.10 14.25
N LEU A 101 -6.86 -4.39 15.20
CA LEU A 101 -6.35 -3.09 15.67
C LEU A 101 -4.97 -3.22 16.29
N ALA A 102 -4.71 -4.32 17.02
CA ALA A 102 -3.37 -4.64 17.50
C ALA A 102 -2.41 -4.88 16.33
N LEU A 103 -2.83 -5.61 15.28
CA LEU A 103 -1.99 -5.86 14.11
C LEU A 103 -1.67 -4.60 13.28
N VAL A 104 -2.57 -3.60 13.24
CA VAL A 104 -2.29 -2.27 12.64
C VAL A 104 -1.07 -1.61 13.29
N SER A 105 -0.82 -1.85 14.59
CA SER A 105 0.36 -1.37 15.30
C SER A 105 1.67 -2.04 14.88
N GLN A 106 1.62 -3.03 13.98
CA GLN A 106 2.79 -3.71 13.41
C GLN A 106 3.05 -3.33 11.96
N LEU A 107 2.25 -2.41 11.39
CA LEU A 107 2.55 -1.88 10.06
C LEU A 107 3.95 -1.25 10.04
N PRO A 108 4.69 -1.33 8.92
CA PRO A 108 6.04 -0.80 8.85
C PRO A 108 6.04 0.73 8.92
N PHE A 109 6.34 1.25 10.10
CA PHE A 109 6.50 2.68 10.35
C PHE A 109 7.89 3.17 9.92
N GLY A 110 7.96 4.38 9.38
CA GLY A 110 9.21 5.11 9.19
C GLY A 110 9.70 5.76 10.49
N ALA A 111 10.82 6.48 10.42
CA ALA A 111 11.42 7.12 11.60
C ALA A 111 10.65 8.37 12.10
N ASP A 112 9.83 9.01 11.25
CA ASP A 112 9.17 10.30 11.55
C ASP A 112 7.71 10.13 11.99
N THR A 113 7.37 10.59 13.19
CA THR A 113 6.04 10.44 13.82
C THR A 113 4.83 10.91 12.98
N PRO A 114 4.85 12.06 12.25
CA PRO A 114 3.67 12.47 11.47
C PRO A 114 3.50 11.69 10.17
N ASP A 115 4.60 11.27 9.54
CA ASP A 115 4.55 10.47 8.31
C ASP A 115 4.10 9.03 8.61
N ASN A 116 4.38 8.53 9.82
CA ASN A 116 3.87 7.26 10.33
C ASN A 116 2.35 7.23 10.46
N LEU A 117 1.75 8.30 11.02
CA LEU A 117 0.30 8.39 11.14
C LEU A 117 -0.38 8.40 9.77
N ILE A 118 0.14 9.18 8.82
CA ILE A 118 -0.41 9.19 7.45
C ILE A 118 -0.22 7.82 6.78
N SER A 119 0.89 7.12 7.05
CA SER A 119 1.11 5.77 6.52
C SER A 119 0.04 4.78 7.00
N VAL A 120 -0.33 4.83 8.28
CA VAL A 120 -1.44 4.01 8.83
C VAL A 120 -2.75 4.38 8.17
N ILE A 121 -3.06 5.67 8.11
CA ILE A 121 -4.31 6.15 7.53
C ILE A 121 -4.43 5.72 6.07
N LEU A 122 -3.36 5.82 5.28
CA LEU A 122 -3.36 5.37 3.89
C LEU A 122 -3.49 3.86 3.78
N THR A 123 -2.87 3.09 4.67
CA THR A 123 -2.93 1.63 4.67
C THR A 123 -4.32 1.13 5.04
N VAL A 124 -4.89 1.63 6.14
CA VAL A 124 -6.23 1.25 6.62
C VAL A 124 -7.32 1.81 5.69
N GLY A 125 -7.15 3.04 5.21
CA GLY A 125 -8.09 3.69 4.30
C GLY A 125 -8.02 3.18 2.87
N SER A 126 -6.91 2.55 2.46
CA SER A 126 -6.80 1.84 1.20
C SER A 126 -5.89 0.62 1.28
N PRO A 127 -6.43 -0.55 1.63
CA PRO A 127 -5.67 -1.79 1.57
C PRO A 127 -5.21 -2.12 0.15
N THR A 128 -5.97 -1.74 -0.88
CA THR A 128 -5.53 -1.87 -2.29
C THR A 128 -4.21 -1.14 -2.52
N LEU A 129 -4.04 0.08 -2.00
CA LEU A 129 -2.78 0.81 -2.12
C LEU A 129 -1.65 0.09 -1.38
N ALA A 130 -1.91 -0.39 -0.16
CA ALA A 130 -0.91 -1.10 0.63
C ALA A 130 -0.44 -2.39 -0.06
N ALA A 131 -1.38 -3.18 -0.56
CA ALA A 131 -1.12 -4.40 -1.31
C ALA A 131 -0.37 -4.12 -2.61
N PHE A 132 -0.77 -3.08 -3.35
CA PHE A 132 -0.09 -2.65 -4.56
C PHE A 132 1.36 -2.23 -4.26
N SER A 133 1.58 -1.38 -3.26
CA SER A 133 2.91 -0.91 -2.87
C SER A 133 3.82 -2.06 -2.44
N LEU A 134 3.29 -3.09 -1.78
CA LEU A 134 4.04 -4.29 -1.43
C LEU A 134 4.37 -5.14 -2.67
N ALA A 135 3.36 -5.47 -3.48
CA ALA A 135 3.52 -6.31 -4.67
C ALA A 135 4.47 -5.68 -5.70
N ILE A 136 4.33 -4.36 -5.96
CA ILE A 136 5.23 -3.65 -6.88
C ILE A 136 6.67 -3.60 -6.35
N THR A 137 6.85 -3.56 -5.02
CA THR A 137 8.19 -3.60 -4.41
C THR A 137 8.87 -4.95 -4.64
N ALA A 138 8.14 -6.05 -4.46
CA ALA A 138 8.65 -7.38 -4.74
C ALA A 138 8.95 -7.58 -6.24
N LEU A 139 8.05 -7.16 -7.13
CA LEU A 139 8.24 -7.24 -8.58
C LEU A 139 9.41 -6.39 -9.07
N ASN A 140 9.60 -5.19 -8.50
CA ASN A 140 10.74 -4.33 -8.78
C ASN A 140 12.06 -4.96 -8.33
N THR A 141 12.07 -5.61 -7.17
CA THR A 141 13.22 -6.36 -6.66
C THR A 141 13.60 -7.48 -7.64
N LYS A 142 12.62 -8.28 -8.07
CA LYS A 142 12.84 -9.33 -9.07
C LYS A 142 13.35 -8.77 -10.39
N TRP A 143 12.67 -7.77 -10.94
CA TRP A 143 13.06 -7.15 -12.20
C TRP A 143 14.47 -6.56 -12.16
N ALA A 144 14.86 -5.89 -11.08
CA ALA A 144 16.20 -5.33 -10.98
C ALA A 144 17.27 -6.43 -10.96
N ASN A 145 17.04 -7.53 -10.24
CA ASN A 145 17.97 -8.68 -10.27
C ASN A 145 18.07 -9.29 -11.67
N ASP A 146 16.93 -9.55 -12.30
CA ASP A 146 16.88 -10.13 -13.65
C ASP A 146 17.53 -9.16 -14.68
N ARG A 147 17.37 -7.84 -14.51
CA ARG A 147 17.98 -6.84 -15.39
C ARG A 147 19.51 -6.79 -15.30
N PHE A 148 20.07 -7.10 -14.13
CA PHE A 148 21.51 -7.09 -13.88
C PHE A 148 22.16 -8.47 -14.03
N SER A 149 21.40 -9.57 -14.24
CA SER A 149 21.96 -10.93 -14.32
C SER A 149 22.89 -11.13 -15.51
N ASP A 150 22.58 -10.46 -16.62
CA ASP A 150 23.30 -10.63 -17.90
C ASP A 150 24.51 -9.71 -18.01
N ILE A 151 24.67 -8.77 -17.07
CA ILE A 151 25.73 -7.78 -17.08
C ILE A 151 27.03 -8.41 -16.59
N ARG A 152 28.05 -8.44 -17.47
CA ARG A 152 29.41 -8.90 -17.17
C ARG A 152 30.34 -7.69 -16.98
N TYR A 153 30.32 -7.07 -15.80
CA TYR A 153 31.24 -5.98 -15.46
C TYR A 153 31.54 -5.95 -13.95
N PRO A 154 32.69 -5.44 -13.47
CA PRO A 154 32.97 -5.35 -12.04
C PRO A 154 31.86 -4.66 -11.24
N ASN A 155 31.60 -5.14 -10.03
CA ASN A 155 30.63 -4.60 -9.06
C ASN A 155 29.13 -4.59 -9.43
N HIS A 156 28.72 -5.04 -10.61
CA HIS A 156 27.29 -5.08 -11.00
C HIS A 156 26.39 -5.75 -9.93
N LYS A 157 26.86 -6.86 -9.31
CA LYS A 157 26.14 -7.56 -8.23
C LYS A 157 25.97 -6.71 -6.97
N ASN A 158 27.00 -5.94 -6.59
CA ASN A 158 26.92 -5.05 -5.43
C ASN A 158 26.03 -3.84 -5.75
N ALA A 159 26.05 -3.36 -7.00
CA ALA A 159 25.19 -2.29 -7.44
C ALA A 159 23.72 -2.64 -7.35
N VAL A 160 23.30 -3.77 -7.92
CA VAL A 160 21.89 -4.20 -7.85
C VAL A 160 21.43 -4.46 -6.41
N LYS A 161 22.27 -5.09 -5.56
CA LYS A 161 21.98 -5.29 -4.13
C LYS A 161 21.72 -3.96 -3.41
N ALA A 162 22.56 -2.96 -3.65
CA ALA A 162 22.39 -1.63 -3.08
C ALA A 162 21.14 -0.92 -3.61
N LEU A 163 20.91 -0.94 -4.93
CA LEU A 163 19.79 -0.25 -5.58
C LEU A 163 18.42 -0.79 -5.13
N ILE A 164 18.31 -2.11 -4.95
CA ILE A 164 17.11 -2.75 -4.39
C ILE A 164 16.83 -2.23 -2.98
N CYS A 165 17.86 -2.15 -2.12
CA CYS A 165 17.71 -1.62 -0.77
C CYS A 165 17.33 -0.13 -0.76
N LEU A 166 17.71 0.62 -1.79
CA LEU A 166 17.39 2.04 -1.96
C LEU A 166 16.02 2.32 -2.58
N GLN A 167 15.18 1.30 -2.81
CA GLN A 167 13.81 1.51 -3.29
C GLN A 167 12.95 2.36 -2.34
N GLN A 168 13.34 2.42 -1.06
CA GLN A 168 12.69 3.19 -0.01
C GLN A 168 13.17 4.65 0.11
N VAL A 169 13.93 5.17 -0.85
CA VAL A 169 14.30 6.59 -0.89
C VAL A 169 14.11 7.19 -2.27
N PRO A 170 13.85 8.52 -2.35
CA PRO A 170 13.86 9.23 -3.63
C PRO A 170 15.30 9.33 -4.14
N LEU A 171 15.71 8.33 -4.91
CA LEU A 171 17.02 8.26 -5.53
C LEU A 171 17.13 9.33 -6.62
N ARG A 172 18.20 10.12 -6.63
CA ARG A 172 18.54 11.06 -7.70
C ARG A 172 19.94 10.75 -8.21
N LEU A 173 20.09 10.78 -9.53
CA LEU A 173 21.36 10.57 -10.21
C LEU A 173 21.87 11.89 -10.75
N THR A 174 23.19 12.08 -10.69
CA THR A 174 23.88 13.23 -11.26
C THR A 174 24.97 12.75 -12.21
N THR A 175 24.86 13.17 -13.47
CA THR A 175 25.84 12.91 -14.53
C THR A 175 26.87 14.03 -14.71
N CYS A 176 26.70 15.15 -13.99
CA CYS A 176 27.63 16.28 -14.00
C CYS A 176 29.07 15.82 -13.74
N GLY A 177 30.01 16.35 -14.51
CA GLY A 177 31.45 16.07 -14.34
C GLY A 177 31.82 14.58 -14.47
N GLY A 178 30.96 13.76 -15.10
CA GLY A 178 31.20 12.33 -15.25
C GLY A 178 31.21 11.54 -13.94
N LEU A 179 30.62 12.07 -12.85
CA LEU A 179 30.63 11.44 -11.53
C LEU A 179 30.01 10.03 -11.55
N LEU A 180 28.82 9.87 -12.15
CA LEU A 180 28.17 8.56 -12.27
C LEU A 180 28.97 7.58 -13.12
N ALA A 181 29.55 8.06 -14.23
CA ALA A 181 30.36 7.22 -15.11
C ALA A 181 31.65 6.78 -14.40
N SER A 182 32.29 7.69 -13.67
CA SER A 182 33.47 7.44 -12.84
C SER A 182 33.17 6.38 -11.78
N LEU A 183 32.01 6.46 -11.14
CA LEU A 183 31.57 5.50 -10.11
C LEU A 183 31.39 4.08 -10.65
N ILE A 184 31.04 3.94 -11.93
CA ILE A 184 30.79 2.66 -12.59
C ILE A 184 32.11 2.07 -13.12
N VAL A 185 32.91 2.89 -13.80
CA VAL A 185 34.06 2.43 -14.60
C VAL A 185 35.34 2.39 -13.78
N LEU A 186 35.68 3.44 -13.05
CA LEU A 186 37.01 3.59 -12.45
C LEU A 186 37.29 2.53 -11.38
N PRO A 187 38.49 1.92 -11.37
CA PRO A 187 38.87 0.91 -10.38
C PRO A 187 38.99 1.46 -8.95
N GLU A 188 39.23 2.76 -8.78
CA GLU A 188 39.27 3.44 -7.49
C GLU A 188 37.90 3.41 -6.78
N ASN A 189 36.81 3.27 -7.55
CA ASN A 189 35.44 3.19 -7.05
C ASN A 189 34.96 1.76 -6.79
N ASP A 190 35.82 0.73 -6.93
CA ASP A 190 35.42 -0.66 -6.73
C ASP A 190 34.88 -0.94 -5.34
N ASP A 191 35.44 -0.28 -4.33
CA ASP A 191 35.00 -0.43 -2.94
C ASP A 191 33.78 0.43 -2.60
N TRP A 192 33.38 1.38 -3.45
CA TRP A 192 32.20 2.21 -3.25
C TRP A 192 30.92 1.37 -3.21
N TRP A 193 30.69 0.56 -4.24
CA TRP A 193 29.50 -0.30 -4.34
C TRP A 193 29.48 -1.37 -3.24
N LYS A 194 30.65 -1.93 -2.91
CA LYS A 194 30.80 -2.88 -1.79
C LYS A 194 30.48 -2.21 -0.45
N CYS A 195 30.99 -1.00 -0.22
CA CYS A 195 30.75 -0.24 1.01
C CYS A 195 29.27 0.08 1.18
N LEU A 196 28.61 0.53 0.10
CA LEU A 196 27.18 0.83 0.13
C LEU A 196 26.35 -0.44 0.38
N ALA A 197 26.58 -1.51 -0.40
CA ALA A 197 25.88 -2.77 -0.23
C ALA A 197 26.10 -3.38 1.17
N LYS A 198 27.32 -3.30 1.72
CA LYS A 198 27.65 -3.77 3.08
C LYS A 198 26.96 -2.91 4.16
N SER A 199 26.91 -1.59 3.97
CA SER A 199 26.24 -0.67 4.90
C SER A 199 24.72 -0.83 4.89
N LEU A 200 24.17 -1.28 3.77
CA LEU A 200 22.77 -1.65 3.57
C LEU A 200 22.50 -3.14 3.79
N ARG A 201 23.50 -3.93 4.24
CA ARG A 201 23.29 -5.37 4.48
C ARG A 201 22.36 -5.57 5.66
N LYS A 202 21.43 -6.51 5.50
CA LYS A 202 20.25 -6.80 6.31
C LYS A 202 20.51 -6.66 7.82
N THR A 203 19.89 -5.65 8.45
CA THR A 203 19.44 -5.78 9.85
C THR A 203 18.20 -6.66 9.80
N HIS A 204 18.18 -7.73 10.57
CA HIS A 204 17.05 -8.66 10.65
C HIS A 204 15.74 -7.90 10.92
N THR A 205 14.77 -7.98 10.00
CA THR A 205 13.43 -7.37 10.15
C THR A 205 12.47 -8.23 10.94
N TRP A 206 12.76 -9.53 11.07
CA TRP A 206 12.00 -10.44 11.92
C TRP A 206 12.34 -10.13 13.36
N THR A 207 11.42 -9.45 14.04
CA THR A 207 11.44 -9.37 15.49
C THR A 207 10.38 -10.34 16.02
N ILE A 208 10.60 -10.88 17.22
CA ILE A 208 9.66 -11.79 17.87
C ILE A 208 8.24 -11.18 18.01
N PRO A 209 8.07 -9.87 18.32
CA PRO A 209 6.74 -9.32 18.58
C PRO A 209 5.77 -9.33 17.37
N PRO A 210 6.12 -8.84 16.16
CA PRO A 210 5.24 -8.95 14.99
C PRO A 210 4.86 -10.38 14.65
N VAL A 211 5.80 -11.32 14.74
CA VAL A 211 5.57 -12.74 14.43
C VAL A 211 4.58 -13.36 15.40
N THR A 212 4.81 -13.13 16.70
CA THR A 212 3.94 -13.62 17.77
C THR A 212 2.55 -13.04 17.64
N LEU A 213 2.43 -11.74 17.32
CA LEU A 213 1.13 -11.10 17.14
C LEU A 213 0.37 -11.64 15.92
N ILE A 214 1.04 -11.84 14.77
CA ILE A 214 0.43 -12.48 13.60
C ILE A 214 -0.08 -13.87 13.95
N ALA A 215 0.72 -14.69 14.65
CA ALA A 215 0.32 -16.03 15.07
C ALA A 215 -0.92 -16.00 15.99
N TRP A 216 -0.97 -15.07 16.95
CA TRP A 216 -2.13 -14.90 17.82
C TRP A 216 -3.38 -14.44 17.07
N VAL A 217 -3.25 -13.48 16.15
CA VAL A 217 -4.37 -13.00 15.35
C VAL A 217 -4.94 -14.12 14.47
N ILE A 218 -4.07 -14.91 13.81
CA ILE A 218 -4.52 -16.06 13.01
C ILE A 218 -5.18 -17.12 13.89
N THR A 219 -4.56 -17.47 15.02
CA THR A 219 -5.11 -18.47 15.95
C THR A 219 -6.46 -18.03 16.48
N SER A 220 -6.58 -16.77 16.93
CA SER A 220 -7.83 -16.20 17.39
C SER A 220 -8.89 -16.25 16.29
N PHE A 221 -8.57 -15.79 15.08
CA PHE A 221 -9.51 -15.80 13.97
C PHE A 221 -10.00 -17.22 13.63
N LEU A 222 -9.10 -18.19 13.54
CA LEU A 222 -9.46 -19.58 13.24
C LEU A 222 -10.35 -20.18 14.33
N LEU A 223 -10.01 -19.99 15.61
CA LEU A 223 -10.81 -20.50 16.72
C LEU A 223 -12.21 -19.87 16.74
N THR A 224 -12.32 -18.56 16.52
CA THR A 224 -13.61 -17.88 16.48
C THR A 224 -14.47 -18.35 15.30
N VAL A 225 -13.87 -18.50 14.12
CA VAL A 225 -14.54 -19.01 12.92
C VAL A 225 -15.01 -20.46 13.13
N ILE A 226 -14.17 -21.34 13.67
CA ILE A 226 -14.53 -22.74 13.98
C ILE A 226 -15.69 -22.76 14.97
N ASN A 227 -15.64 -21.96 16.04
CA ASN A 227 -16.70 -21.91 17.03
C ASN A 227 -18.07 -21.53 16.42
N THR A 228 -18.09 -20.58 15.47
CA THR A 228 -19.32 -20.22 14.76
C THR A 228 -19.86 -21.37 13.90
N PHE A 229 -18.99 -22.10 13.20
CA PHE A 229 -19.41 -23.20 12.32
C PHE A 229 -19.77 -24.50 13.05
N MET A 230 -19.24 -24.72 14.26
CA MET A 230 -19.57 -25.89 15.08
C MET A 230 -20.92 -25.78 15.78
N ASN A 231 -21.46 -24.56 15.94
CA ASN A 231 -22.72 -24.30 16.65
C ASN A 231 -23.68 -23.44 15.80
N PRO A 232 -24.11 -23.92 14.61
CA PRO A 232 -25.01 -23.16 13.75
C PRO A 232 -26.37 -22.97 14.44
N GLY A 233 -26.82 -21.72 14.60
CA GLY A 233 -28.12 -21.37 15.17
C GLY A 233 -28.10 -20.78 16.59
N THR A 234 -27.06 -21.04 17.41
CA THR A 234 -26.93 -20.43 18.75
C THR A 234 -25.92 -19.27 18.80
N ASN A 235 -24.93 -19.27 17.90
CA ASN A 235 -23.85 -18.27 17.84
C ASN A 235 -23.70 -17.71 16.42
N VAL A 236 -24.82 -17.36 15.79
CA VAL A 236 -24.82 -16.75 14.45
C VAL A 236 -24.32 -15.31 14.61
N ASP A 237 -23.00 -15.14 14.51
CA ASP A 237 -22.33 -13.84 14.53
C ASP A 237 -21.90 -13.44 13.10
N GLU A 238 -22.85 -13.33 12.18
CA GLU A 238 -22.56 -12.83 10.82
C GLU A 238 -21.85 -11.47 10.87
N SER A 239 -22.20 -10.67 11.90
CA SER A 239 -21.56 -9.40 12.20
C SER A 239 -20.09 -9.57 12.56
N GLY A 240 -19.74 -10.51 13.43
CA GLY A 240 -18.37 -10.80 13.80
C GLY A 240 -17.55 -11.34 12.61
N GLN A 241 -18.10 -12.33 11.92
CA GLN A 241 -17.46 -12.96 10.76
C GLN A 241 -17.17 -11.97 9.63
N GLY A 242 -18.11 -11.06 9.36
CA GLY A 242 -17.92 -9.98 8.39
C GLY A 242 -16.73 -9.09 8.76
N VAL A 243 -16.64 -8.63 10.01
CA VAL A 243 -15.51 -7.79 10.48
C VAL A 243 -14.21 -8.58 10.39
N GLY A 244 -14.15 -9.80 10.92
CA GLY A 244 -12.93 -10.61 10.87
C GLY A 244 -12.42 -10.83 9.46
N THR A 245 -13.33 -11.19 8.54
CA THR A 245 -13.01 -11.43 7.12
C THR A 245 -12.57 -10.16 6.40
N LEU A 246 -13.18 -9.02 6.73
CA LEU A 246 -12.83 -7.71 6.17
C LEU A 246 -11.37 -7.37 6.43
N TRP A 247 -10.86 -7.64 7.64
CA TRP A 247 -9.52 -7.25 8.08
C TRP A 247 -8.42 -8.28 7.75
N LEU A 248 -8.77 -9.43 7.17
CA LEU A 248 -7.81 -10.50 6.82
C LEU A 248 -6.65 -10.03 5.94
N TRP A 249 -6.85 -8.98 5.12
CA TRP A 249 -5.80 -8.40 4.28
C TRP A 249 -4.60 -7.88 5.09
N LEU A 250 -4.74 -7.57 6.39
CA LEU A 250 -3.62 -7.11 7.22
C LEU A 250 -2.54 -8.17 7.34
N VAL A 251 -2.91 -9.45 7.43
CA VAL A 251 -1.95 -10.56 7.58
C VAL A 251 -0.89 -10.56 6.46
N PRO A 252 -1.27 -10.61 5.16
CA PRO A 252 -0.29 -10.58 4.09
C PRO A 252 0.49 -9.27 4.01
N ILE A 253 -0.12 -8.12 4.35
CA ILE A 253 0.57 -6.84 4.33
C ILE A 253 1.68 -6.79 5.39
N VAL A 254 1.37 -7.08 6.66
CA VAL A 254 2.37 -7.06 7.73
C VAL A 254 3.45 -8.11 7.46
N THR A 255 3.06 -9.33 7.11
CA THR A 255 3.99 -10.44 6.83
C THR A 255 4.92 -10.13 5.65
N GLY A 256 4.40 -9.60 4.55
CA GLY A 256 5.21 -9.29 3.38
C GLY A 256 6.25 -8.20 3.64
N TRP A 257 5.91 -7.21 4.48
CA TRP A 257 6.88 -6.19 4.91
C TRP A 257 7.91 -6.70 5.91
N LEU A 258 7.69 -7.85 6.57
CA LEU A 258 8.74 -8.53 7.33
C LEU A 258 9.77 -9.20 6.40
N TRP A 259 9.38 -9.59 5.19
CA TRP A 259 10.28 -10.22 4.21
C TRP A 259 11.17 -9.22 3.47
N ILE A 260 10.68 -8.00 3.26
CA ILE A 260 11.41 -6.91 2.58
C ILE A 260 12.06 -6.02 3.65
N PRO A 261 13.38 -5.76 3.60
CA PRO A 261 14.03 -4.94 4.62
C PRO A 261 13.50 -3.50 4.57
N VAL A 262 13.01 -3.00 5.70
CA VAL A 262 12.63 -1.59 5.87
C VAL A 262 13.71 -0.86 6.65
N TYR A 263 14.21 0.25 6.11
CA TYR A 263 15.29 1.01 6.71
C TYR A 263 14.83 2.41 7.16
N PRO A 264 15.25 2.88 8.34
CA PRO A 264 15.00 4.26 8.73
C PRO A 264 15.80 5.23 7.84
N ARG A 265 15.26 6.44 7.68
CA ARG A 265 15.85 7.51 6.83
C ARG A 265 17.32 7.74 7.17
N ASP A 266 17.64 7.82 8.46
CA ASP A 266 18.98 8.18 8.93
C ASP A 266 20.00 7.11 8.57
N LYS A 267 19.60 5.83 8.66
CA LYS A 267 20.47 4.71 8.26
C LYS A 267 20.74 4.73 6.76
N LEU A 268 19.72 5.00 5.94
CA LEU A 268 19.88 5.12 4.48
C LEU A 268 20.78 6.30 4.11
N THR A 269 20.54 7.46 4.71
CA THR A 269 21.30 8.69 4.45
C THR A 269 22.75 8.55 4.93
N ALA A 270 22.96 7.93 6.09
CA ALA A 270 24.30 7.65 6.61
C ALA A 270 25.05 6.63 5.74
N ALA A 271 24.37 5.60 5.22
CA ALA A 271 24.98 4.62 4.33
C ALA A 271 25.43 5.26 3.00
N ILE A 272 24.56 6.08 2.37
CA ILE A 272 24.90 6.82 1.15
C ILE A 272 26.02 7.83 1.43
N GLY A 273 25.93 8.59 2.53
CA GLY A 273 26.95 9.55 2.93
C GLY A 273 28.31 8.89 3.20
N LYS A 274 28.32 7.71 3.82
CA LYS A 274 29.53 6.92 4.05
C LYS A 274 30.16 6.44 2.75
N ALA A 275 29.37 5.93 1.81
CA ALA A 275 29.87 5.51 0.50
C ALA A 275 30.39 6.72 -0.29
N ASN A 276 29.65 7.83 -0.31
CA ASN A 276 30.02 9.06 -1.01
C ASN A 276 31.37 9.66 -0.55
N ARG A 277 31.81 9.40 0.68
CA ARG A 277 33.13 9.83 1.20
C ARG A 277 34.33 9.15 0.55
N ILE A 278 34.14 8.00 -0.09
CA ILE A 278 35.20 7.22 -0.76
C ILE A 278 35.04 7.23 -2.29
N ALA A 279 34.18 8.11 -2.82
CA ALA A 279 34.01 8.23 -4.26
C ALA A 279 35.18 9.02 -4.89
N TYR A 280 35.59 8.61 -6.07
CA TYR A 280 36.64 9.24 -6.87
C TYR A 280 36.07 9.73 -8.20
N PRO A 281 36.04 11.05 -8.46
CA PRO A 281 35.80 11.59 -9.80
C PRO A 281 37.00 11.33 -10.72
N SER A 282 36.75 11.15 -12.02
CA SER A 282 37.82 11.16 -13.03
C SER A 282 38.44 12.56 -13.14
N ASN A 283 39.76 12.63 -13.36
CA ASN A 283 40.46 13.91 -13.54
C ASN A 283 40.16 14.52 -14.92
N PRO A 284 40.01 15.86 -15.02
CA PRO A 284 39.80 16.55 -16.30
C PRO A 284 41.05 16.56 -17.20
N SER A 285 42.24 16.31 -16.67
CA SER A 285 43.51 16.26 -17.40
C SER A 285 44.28 14.98 -17.05
N ASP A 286 45.01 14.39 -18.02
CA ASP A 286 45.86 13.19 -17.87
C ASP A 286 47.05 13.36 -16.88
N VAL A 287 47.15 14.50 -16.21
CA VAL A 287 48.28 14.87 -15.35
C VAL A 287 47.81 15.04 -13.91
N GLY A 288 48.09 14.03 -13.08
CA GLY A 288 47.93 14.06 -11.64
C GLY A 288 47.10 12.90 -11.09
N ASP A 289 47.40 12.50 -9.86
CA ASP A 289 46.67 11.47 -9.12
C ASP A 289 45.18 11.86 -8.97
N PRO A 290 44.26 10.88 -9.01
CA PRO A 290 42.83 11.14 -8.83
C PRO A 290 42.57 11.78 -7.46
N ILE A 291 41.97 12.98 -7.47
CA ILE A 291 41.65 13.73 -6.25
C ILE A 291 40.34 13.19 -5.66
N PRO A 292 40.26 12.86 -4.35
CA PRO A 292 39.03 12.37 -3.72
C PRO A 292 37.84 13.34 -3.89
N SER A 293 36.62 12.80 -4.01
CA SER A 293 35.37 13.59 -4.11
C SER A 293 35.18 14.61 -2.99
N ARG A 294 35.84 14.44 -1.83
CA ARG A 294 35.82 15.42 -0.72
C ARG A 294 36.21 16.84 -1.15
N VAL A 295 36.92 16.99 -2.27
CA VAL A 295 37.41 18.29 -2.77
C VAL A 295 36.47 18.89 -3.85
N GLN A 296 35.64 18.07 -4.51
CA GLN A 296 34.67 18.51 -5.53
C GLN A 296 33.24 18.41 -4.99
N HIS A 297 32.47 19.49 -5.05
CA HIS A 297 31.16 19.65 -4.39
C HIS A 297 30.00 18.83 -5.02
N GLY A 298 30.24 17.62 -5.55
CA GLY A 298 29.24 16.82 -6.27
C GLY A 298 29.29 15.32 -5.93
N HIS A 299 28.11 14.69 -5.85
CA HIS A 299 27.95 13.26 -5.63
C HIS A 299 27.10 12.64 -6.74
N ALA A 300 27.48 11.46 -7.23
CA ALA A 300 26.77 10.78 -8.32
C ALA A 300 25.37 10.29 -7.91
N ILE A 301 25.24 9.80 -6.69
CA ILE A 301 24.00 9.28 -6.11
C ILE A 301 23.67 10.09 -4.86
N ILE A 302 22.50 10.74 -4.88
CA ILE A 302 21.98 11.53 -3.77
C ILE A 302 20.52 11.18 -3.48
N THR A 303 20.09 11.44 -2.26
CA THR A 303 18.66 11.39 -1.89
C THR A 303 18.06 12.77 -1.99
N CYS A 304 16.95 12.93 -2.71
CA CYS A 304 16.24 14.21 -2.72
C CYS A 304 15.59 14.48 -1.36
N GLN A 305 15.91 15.63 -0.76
CA GLN A 305 15.28 16.09 0.48
C GLN A 305 14.22 17.18 0.26
N LYS A 306 14.16 17.78 -0.93
CA LYS A 306 13.20 18.85 -1.23
C LYS A 306 11.81 18.27 -1.45
N ARG A 307 10.85 18.73 -0.62
CA ARG A 307 9.42 18.45 -0.79
C ARG A 307 8.84 19.43 -1.80
N GLU A 308 8.78 19.05 -3.08
CA GLU A 308 7.89 19.74 -4.01
C GLU A 308 6.44 19.32 -3.74
N VAL A 309 5.49 20.17 -4.09
CA VAL A 309 4.06 19.92 -3.83
C VAL A 309 3.57 18.65 -4.55
N CYS A 310 4.13 18.31 -5.72
CA CYS A 310 3.75 17.12 -6.49
C CYS A 310 4.51 15.84 -6.08
N THR A 311 5.73 15.94 -5.53
CA THR A 311 6.57 14.78 -5.18
C THR A 311 6.69 14.53 -3.67
N GLN A 312 5.88 15.21 -2.87
CA GLN A 312 5.95 15.14 -1.40
C GLN A 312 5.90 13.71 -0.84
N ASP A 313 5.11 12.82 -1.44
CA ASP A 313 4.99 11.43 -1.01
C ASP A 313 6.23 10.60 -1.34
N ALA A 314 6.97 10.94 -2.42
CA ALA A 314 8.20 10.24 -2.79
C ALA A 314 9.33 10.46 -1.77
N VAL A 315 9.28 11.55 -1.00
CA VAL A 315 10.26 11.86 0.05
C VAL A 315 9.94 11.14 1.37
N ARG A 316 8.75 10.53 1.50
CA ARG A 316 8.35 9.80 2.71
C ARG A 316 8.92 8.38 2.68
N VAL A 317 9.53 7.97 3.78
CA VAL A 317 10.18 6.66 3.90
C VAL A 317 9.20 5.48 4.01
N PRO A 318 8.07 5.57 4.75
CA PRO A 318 7.20 4.42 4.97
C PRO A 318 6.84 3.67 3.67
N PRO A 319 6.82 2.33 3.68
CA PRO A 319 6.74 1.55 2.45
C PRO A 319 5.45 1.71 1.66
N VAL A 320 4.35 2.12 2.31
CA VAL A 320 3.09 2.42 1.60
C VAL A 320 3.27 3.48 0.52
N PHE A 321 4.26 4.38 0.66
CA PHE A 321 4.57 5.43 -0.33
C PHE A 321 5.45 4.94 -1.49
N ASN A 322 5.74 3.65 -1.61
CA ASN A 322 6.56 3.14 -2.72
C ASN A 322 5.89 3.37 -4.09
N TYR A 323 4.55 3.46 -4.16
CA TYR A 323 3.85 3.86 -5.39
C TYR A 323 4.38 5.19 -5.96
N ALA A 324 4.72 6.16 -5.10
CA ALA A 324 5.15 7.49 -5.51
C ALA A 324 6.56 7.50 -6.11
N ARG A 325 7.39 6.50 -5.78
CA ARG A 325 8.79 6.36 -6.19
C ARG A 325 8.98 5.43 -7.38
N LEU A 326 7.94 4.69 -7.75
CA LEU A 326 7.98 3.64 -8.77
C LEU A 326 8.71 4.05 -10.04
N TRP A 327 8.31 5.18 -10.62
CA TRP A 327 8.83 5.66 -11.90
C TRP A 327 10.27 6.13 -11.79
N GLU A 328 10.54 7.03 -10.86
CA GLU A 328 11.86 7.64 -10.67
C GLU A 328 12.91 6.60 -10.28
N TRP A 329 12.60 5.74 -9.31
CA TRP A 329 13.52 4.68 -8.90
C TRP A 329 13.82 3.72 -10.05
N SER A 330 12.79 3.24 -10.76
CA SER A 330 13.01 2.25 -11.82
C SER A 330 13.76 2.85 -13.01
N SER A 331 13.51 4.12 -13.34
CA SER A 331 14.23 4.83 -14.40
C SER A 331 15.71 5.03 -14.04
N ASN A 332 16.00 5.38 -12.79
CA ASN A 332 17.38 5.49 -12.32
C ASN A 332 18.11 4.13 -12.31
N VAL A 333 17.44 3.06 -11.91
CA VAL A 333 17.99 1.70 -11.97
C VAL A 333 18.30 1.31 -13.41
N GLU A 334 17.40 1.59 -14.36
CA GLU A 334 17.62 1.32 -15.78
C GLU A 334 18.80 2.12 -16.34
N THR A 335 18.91 3.42 -16.00
CA THR A 335 20.06 4.25 -16.40
C THR A 335 21.39 3.68 -15.92
N ILE A 336 21.46 3.20 -14.67
CA ILE A 336 22.66 2.55 -14.13
C ILE A 336 22.91 1.21 -14.83
N ALA A 337 21.87 0.41 -15.06
CA ALA A 337 21.98 -0.87 -15.75
C ALA A 337 22.53 -0.71 -17.18
N LEU A 338 22.00 0.26 -17.95
CA LEU A 338 22.45 0.57 -19.30
C LEU A 338 23.92 1.02 -19.34
N ALA A 339 24.35 1.81 -18.34
CA ALA A 339 25.74 2.24 -18.24
C ALA A 339 26.69 1.06 -17.94
N PHE A 340 26.32 0.18 -17.01
CA PHE A 340 27.06 -1.06 -16.75
C PHE A 340 27.08 -2.00 -17.96
N GLU A 341 25.95 -2.11 -18.67
CA GLU A 341 25.83 -2.94 -19.88
C GLU A 341 26.71 -2.40 -21.00
N SER A 342 26.71 -1.07 -21.23
CA SER A 342 27.61 -0.42 -22.19
C SER A 342 29.08 -0.71 -21.86
N ALA A 343 29.47 -0.53 -20.59
CA ALA A 343 30.82 -0.81 -20.13
C ALA A 343 31.20 -2.30 -20.28
N GLY A 344 30.27 -3.20 -19.94
CA GLY A 344 30.44 -4.66 -20.11
C GLY A 344 30.63 -5.07 -21.56
N ARG A 345 29.84 -4.52 -22.48
CA ARG A 345 29.92 -4.85 -23.92
C ARG A 345 31.25 -4.44 -24.52
N LYS A 346 31.75 -3.24 -24.19
CA LYS A 346 33.05 -2.74 -24.62
C LYS A 346 34.20 -3.56 -24.05
N ALA A 347 34.10 -3.95 -22.77
CA ALA A 347 35.10 -4.80 -22.14
C ALA A 347 35.15 -6.21 -22.77
N ILE A 348 34.02 -6.79 -23.16
CA ILE A 348 33.96 -8.06 -23.92
C ILE A 348 34.59 -7.89 -25.31
N GLY A 349 34.45 -6.72 -25.92
CA GLY A 349 35.11 -6.35 -27.17
C GLY A 349 36.59 -6.02 -27.05
N PHE A 350 37.20 -6.20 -25.86
CA PHE A 350 38.59 -5.86 -25.58
C PHE A 350 38.91 -4.36 -25.78
N GLU A 351 37.93 -3.49 -25.60
CA GLU A 351 38.08 -2.04 -25.70
C GLU A 351 38.46 -1.42 -24.34
N THR A 352 39.59 -0.72 -24.28
CA THR A 352 40.01 0.09 -23.12
C THR A 352 39.24 1.41 -23.05
N VAL A 353 39.09 1.96 -21.85
CA VAL A 353 38.46 3.28 -21.65
C VAL A 353 39.27 4.40 -22.31
N SER A 354 40.59 4.41 -22.12
CA SER A 354 41.48 5.34 -22.79
C SER A 354 41.81 4.83 -24.20
N SER A 355 41.64 5.70 -25.20
CA SER A 355 41.80 5.38 -26.63
C SER A 355 43.26 5.10 -27.05
N GLY A 356 44.24 5.36 -26.17
CA GLY A 356 45.66 5.16 -26.45
C GLY A 356 46.30 3.95 -25.74
N LYS A 357 45.56 3.21 -24.91
CA LYS A 357 46.10 2.05 -24.17
C LYS A 357 45.76 0.75 -24.90
N ARG A 358 46.67 -0.22 -24.86
CA ARG A 358 46.38 -1.59 -25.30
C ARG A 358 45.63 -2.33 -24.19
N TRP A 359 44.74 -3.23 -24.59
CA TRP A 359 44.06 -4.12 -23.66
C TRP A 359 45.06 -4.99 -22.91
N VAL A 360 44.92 -5.02 -21.59
CA VAL A 360 45.68 -5.89 -20.70
C VAL A 360 44.83 -7.11 -20.36
N ASP A 361 45.31 -8.29 -20.73
CA ASP A 361 44.67 -9.56 -20.38
C ASP A 361 44.94 -9.91 -18.92
N ALA A 362 43.88 -10.28 -18.19
CA ALA A 362 43.93 -10.73 -16.81
C ALA A 362 42.73 -11.63 -16.51
N GLU A 363 42.73 -12.28 -15.34
CA GLU A 363 41.53 -12.93 -14.81
C GLU A 363 40.48 -11.86 -14.47
N GLY A 364 39.55 -11.64 -15.40
CA GLY A 364 38.56 -10.58 -15.32
C GLY A 364 39.02 -9.26 -15.96
N ILE A 365 38.27 -8.18 -15.73
CA ILE A 365 38.57 -6.89 -16.37
C ILE A 365 39.66 -6.18 -15.56
N HIS A 366 40.87 -6.10 -16.14
CA HIS A 366 42.04 -5.50 -15.51
C HIS A 366 41.80 -4.02 -15.16
N ARG A 367 42.45 -3.55 -14.08
CA ARG A 367 42.30 -2.16 -13.59
C ARG A 367 42.73 -1.14 -14.64
N ASP A 368 43.82 -1.40 -15.36
CA ASP A 368 44.36 -0.45 -16.35
C ASP A 368 43.43 -0.23 -17.54
N ASN A 369 42.65 -1.25 -17.93
CA ASN A 369 41.67 -1.15 -19.01
C ASN A 369 40.52 -0.19 -18.66
N ARG A 370 40.36 0.12 -17.38
CA ARG A 370 39.26 0.91 -16.80
C ARG A 370 39.67 2.34 -16.43
N THR A 371 40.85 2.79 -16.86
CA THR A 371 41.38 4.13 -16.56
C THR A 371 41.19 5.07 -17.76
N GLY A 372 40.80 6.31 -17.50
CA GLY A 372 40.67 7.35 -18.51
C GLY A 372 40.12 8.67 -17.96
N THR A 373 40.12 9.69 -18.82
CA THR A 373 39.59 11.02 -18.52
C THR A 373 38.07 11.04 -18.39
N VAL A 374 37.51 12.13 -17.87
CA VAL A 374 36.05 12.29 -17.67
C VAL A 374 35.26 12.00 -18.95
N SER A 375 35.72 12.53 -20.09
CA SER A 375 35.07 12.34 -21.38
C SER A 375 35.14 10.91 -21.87
N GLN A 376 36.30 10.26 -21.71
CA GLN A 376 36.50 8.86 -22.08
C GLN A 376 35.62 7.93 -21.25
N VAL A 377 35.57 8.15 -19.93
CA VAL A 377 34.74 7.36 -19.02
C VAL A 377 33.25 7.55 -19.30
N GLN A 378 32.80 8.78 -19.58
CA GLN A 378 31.43 9.05 -19.99
C GLN A 378 31.06 8.36 -21.31
N ALA A 379 31.93 8.45 -22.31
CA ALA A 379 31.74 7.78 -23.60
C ALA A 379 31.74 6.25 -23.46
N TYR A 380 32.53 5.70 -22.53
CA TYR A 380 32.55 4.26 -22.24
C TYR A 380 31.19 3.76 -21.72
N CYS A 381 30.56 4.53 -20.83
CA CYS A 381 29.20 4.26 -20.32
C CYS A 381 28.07 4.62 -21.30
N GLY A 382 28.37 5.21 -22.47
CA GLY A 382 27.36 5.62 -23.45
C GLY A 382 26.64 6.93 -23.10
N PHE A 383 27.19 7.74 -22.19
CA PHE A 383 26.68 9.09 -21.92
C PHE A 383 27.16 10.07 -23.00
N ARG A 384 26.29 11.00 -23.43
CA ARG A 384 26.67 12.08 -24.35
C ARG A 384 27.58 13.10 -23.65
N MET A 385 28.62 13.58 -24.34
CA MET A 385 29.65 14.50 -23.81
C MET A 385 29.11 15.86 -23.34
N GLU A 386 27.91 16.28 -23.75
CA GLU A 386 27.27 17.55 -23.34
C GLU A 386 26.51 17.44 -22.00
N ALA A 387 27.07 16.71 -21.01
CA ALA A 387 26.32 16.21 -19.86
C ALA A 387 25.64 17.32 -19.01
N VAL A 388 24.33 17.41 -19.19
CA VAL A 388 23.35 18.19 -18.42
C VAL A 388 23.23 17.70 -16.97
N LYS A 389 22.64 18.55 -16.11
CA LYS A 389 22.45 18.33 -14.68
C LYS A 389 21.68 17.06 -14.29
N GLU A 390 20.76 16.57 -15.13
CA GLU A 390 20.02 15.32 -14.92
C GLU A 390 19.88 14.55 -16.26
N PRO A 391 20.05 13.21 -16.28
CA PRO A 391 19.89 12.41 -17.49
C PRO A 391 18.42 12.29 -17.92
N THR A 392 18.18 12.12 -19.23
CA THR A 392 16.85 11.81 -19.77
C THR A 392 16.38 10.47 -19.20
N GLN A 393 15.21 10.43 -18.56
CA GLN A 393 14.70 9.25 -17.85
C GLN A 393 14.08 8.25 -18.83
N PRO A 394 14.69 7.06 -19.05
CA PRO A 394 14.06 6.01 -19.86
C PRO A 394 12.84 5.43 -19.14
N VAL A 395 11.82 5.02 -19.89
CA VAL A 395 10.77 4.15 -19.37
C VAL A 395 11.33 2.73 -19.28
N PRO A 396 11.45 2.14 -18.09
CA PRO A 396 12.08 0.83 -17.94
C PRO A 396 11.28 -0.28 -18.62
N SER A 397 11.99 -1.29 -19.13
CA SER A 397 11.36 -2.45 -19.75
C SER A 397 10.38 -3.13 -18.79
N GLY A 398 9.22 -3.54 -19.31
CA GLY A 398 8.20 -4.25 -18.54
C GLY A 398 7.58 -3.47 -17.37
N MET A 399 7.75 -2.14 -17.28
CA MET A 399 7.15 -1.31 -16.22
C MET A 399 5.63 -1.51 -16.12
N TRP A 400 4.92 -1.38 -17.25
CA TRP A 400 3.47 -1.56 -17.29
C TRP A 400 3.03 -2.98 -16.94
N LYS A 401 3.80 -3.99 -17.32
CA LYS A 401 3.55 -5.39 -16.92
C LYS A 401 3.63 -5.54 -15.41
N ARG A 402 4.65 -4.97 -14.77
CA ARG A 402 4.79 -4.97 -13.31
C ARG A 402 3.64 -4.25 -12.61
N ILE A 403 3.25 -3.08 -13.12
CA ILE A 403 2.09 -2.34 -12.62
C ILE A 403 0.82 -3.20 -12.73
N LEU A 404 0.55 -3.78 -13.90
CA LEU A 404 -0.63 -4.61 -14.13
C LEU A 404 -0.69 -5.81 -13.18
N VAL A 405 0.42 -6.56 -13.05
CA VAL A 405 0.49 -7.73 -12.15
C VAL A 405 0.33 -7.30 -10.68
N ALA A 406 0.97 -6.22 -10.25
CA ALA A 406 0.79 -5.68 -8.90
C ALA A 406 -0.67 -5.26 -8.63
N SER A 407 -1.33 -4.63 -9.61
CA SER A 407 -2.74 -4.24 -9.51
C SER A 407 -3.66 -5.45 -9.39
N VAL A 408 -3.44 -6.52 -10.16
CA VAL A 408 -4.22 -7.76 -10.06
C VAL A 408 -4.07 -8.36 -8.67
N PHE A 409 -2.85 -8.48 -8.16
CA PHE A 409 -2.62 -8.98 -6.80
C PHE A 409 -3.33 -8.13 -5.74
N ALA A 410 -3.22 -6.80 -5.85
CA ALA A 410 -3.80 -5.86 -4.91
C ALA A 410 -5.33 -5.86 -4.91
N LEU A 411 -5.94 -5.81 -6.10
CA LEU A 411 -7.40 -5.82 -6.26
C LEU A 411 -7.98 -7.16 -5.84
N GLY A 412 -7.36 -8.27 -6.22
CA GLY A 412 -7.84 -9.58 -5.81
C GLY A 412 -7.70 -9.76 -4.29
N LEU A 413 -6.67 -9.21 -3.63
CA LEU A 413 -6.58 -9.27 -2.17
C LEU A 413 -7.69 -8.44 -1.52
N GLN A 414 -7.88 -7.20 -1.97
CA GLN A 414 -8.90 -6.33 -1.41
C GLN A 414 -10.31 -6.88 -1.58
N TRP A 415 -10.65 -7.34 -2.79
CA TRP A 415 -12.00 -7.80 -3.11
C TRP A 415 -12.25 -9.23 -2.64
N SER A 416 -11.23 -10.07 -2.49
CA SER A 416 -11.43 -11.38 -1.84
C SER A 416 -11.75 -11.21 -0.35
N THR A 417 -11.10 -10.29 0.38
CA THR A 417 -11.40 -10.09 1.81
C THR A 417 -12.65 -9.24 2.01
N THR A 418 -12.70 -8.05 1.40
CA THR A 418 -13.83 -7.11 1.54
C THR A 418 -15.09 -7.63 0.85
N GLY A 419 -14.95 -8.25 -0.32
CA GLY A 419 -16.07 -8.85 -1.04
C GLY A 419 -16.63 -10.05 -0.29
N SER A 420 -15.79 -10.91 0.29
CA SER A 420 -16.27 -12.02 1.13
C SER A 420 -16.99 -11.52 2.39
N ALA A 421 -16.46 -10.48 3.03
CA ALA A 421 -17.14 -9.82 4.15
C ALA A 421 -18.50 -9.23 3.74
N ALA A 422 -18.59 -8.62 2.56
CA ALA A 422 -19.84 -8.12 2.02
C ALA A 422 -20.81 -9.26 1.67
N ILE A 423 -20.33 -10.38 1.08
CA ILE A 423 -21.13 -11.57 0.79
C ILE A 423 -21.74 -12.15 2.06
N ILE A 424 -20.97 -12.28 3.15
CA ILE A 424 -21.48 -12.74 4.45
C ILE A 424 -22.67 -11.87 4.89
N LEU A 425 -22.57 -10.55 4.74
CA LEU A 425 -23.60 -9.60 5.15
C LEU A 425 -24.77 -9.44 4.14
N LEU A 426 -24.58 -9.82 2.88
CA LEU A 426 -25.63 -9.84 1.86
C LEU A 426 -26.51 -11.09 2.00
N PHE A 427 -25.89 -12.20 2.39
CA PHE A 427 -26.53 -13.49 2.62
C PHE A 427 -26.75 -13.70 4.11
N THR A 428 -27.43 -12.77 4.75
CA THR A 428 -27.99 -12.92 6.10
C THR A 428 -29.44 -13.35 6.01
N PRO A 429 -30.09 -13.80 7.10
CA PRO A 429 -31.51 -14.17 7.06
C PRO A 429 -32.40 -13.05 6.49
N THR A 430 -32.07 -11.79 6.81
CA THR A 430 -32.60 -10.59 6.13
C THR A 430 -31.85 -10.32 4.83
N THR A 431 -32.09 -11.14 3.82
CA THR A 431 -31.31 -11.15 2.57
C THR A 431 -31.34 -9.84 1.79
N GLY A 432 -30.18 -9.45 1.27
CA GLY A 432 -30.03 -8.32 0.35
C GLY A 432 -29.05 -7.24 0.83
N LEU A 433 -29.00 -6.13 0.10
CA LEU A 433 -28.13 -5.01 0.44
C LEU A 433 -28.76 -4.18 1.57
N GLY A 434 -28.26 -4.38 2.79
CA GLY A 434 -28.53 -3.55 3.96
C GLY A 434 -27.41 -2.54 4.23
N CYS A 435 -27.54 -1.77 5.31
CA CYS A 435 -26.56 -0.74 5.67
C CYS A 435 -25.18 -1.31 6.03
N ARG A 436 -25.13 -2.49 6.67
CA ARG A 436 -23.88 -3.18 7.03
C ARG A 436 -23.08 -3.55 5.77
N SER A 437 -23.71 -4.30 4.87
CA SER A 437 -23.10 -4.71 3.59
C SER A 437 -22.73 -3.52 2.70
N ALA A 438 -23.57 -2.47 2.67
CA ALA A 438 -23.31 -1.28 1.86
C ALA A 438 -22.06 -0.53 2.31
N VAL A 439 -21.83 -0.43 3.62
CA VAL A 439 -20.62 0.22 4.17
C VAL A 439 -19.36 -0.55 3.76
N TYR A 440 -19.40 -1.89 3.71
CA TYR A 440 -18.24 -2.70 3.30
C TYR A 440 -17.96 -2.59 1.80
N ILE A 441 -19.00 -2.62 0.97
CA ILE A 441 -18.86 -2.39 -0.47
C ILE A 441 -18.30 -0.99 -0.74
N LEU A 442 -18.83 0.03 -0.05
CA LEU A 442 -18.36 1.40 -0.17
C LEU A 442 -16.89 1.53 0.26
N TYR A 443 -16.49 0.86 1.36
CA TYR A 443 -15.09 0.80 1.79
C TYR A 443 -14.18 0.20 0.72
N GLY A 444 -14.61 -0.90 0.08
CA GLY A 444 -13.90 -1.54 -1.02
C GLY A 444 -13.73 -0.66 -2.25
N LEU A 445 -14.82 0.01 -2.67
CA LEU A 445 -14.83 0.94 -3.80
C LEU A 445 -13.94 2.15 -3.54
N ILE A 446 -14.09 2.81 -2.38
CA ILE A 446 -13.28 3.98 -2.03
C ILE A 446 -11.79 3.60 -1.92
N SER A 447 -11.46 2.44 -1.33
CA SER A 447 -10.08 1.95 -1.31
C SER A 447 -9.48 1.83 -2.73
N THR A 448 -10.25 1.27 -3.67
CA THR A 448 -9.85 1.12 -5.07
C THR A 448 -9.65 2.49 -5.75
N ILE A 449 -10.57 3.43 -5.52
CA ILE A 449 -10.48 4.80 -6.06
C ILE A 449 -9.23 5.52 -5.52
N ILE A 450 -8.97 5.44 -4.21
CA ILE A 450 -7.77 6.04 -3.59
C ILE A 450 -6.50 5.52 -4.25
N TRP A 451 -6.39 4.20 -4.42
CA TRP A 451 -5.23 3.59 -5.07
C TRP A 451 -5.05 4.12 -6.51
N LEU A 452 -6.13 4.16 -7.30
CA LEU A 452 -6.09 4.63 -8.68
C LEU A 452 -5.70 6.12 -8.76
N MET A 453 -6.24 6.96 -7.88
CA MET A 453 -5.91 8.39 -7.80
C MET A 453 -4.43 8.61 -7.47
N LEU A 454 -3.88 7.84 -6.52
CA LEU A 454 -2.48 7.97 -6.10
C LEU A 454 -1.49 7.44 -7.14
N LEU A 455 -1.80 6.31 -7.79
CA LEU A 455 -1.01 5.81 -8.91
C LEU A 455 -1.01 6.80 -10.09
N SER A 456 -2.18 7.34 -10.43
CA SER A 456 -2.33 8.35 -11.49
C SER A 456 -1.59 9.64 -11.14
N SER A 457 -1.66 10.09 -9.88
CA SER A 457 -0.90 11.24 -9.40
C SER A 457 0.61 11.03 -9.56
N SER A 458 1.13 9.85 -9.21
CA SER A 458 2.54 9.53 -9.38
C SER A 458 2.97 9.55 -10.84
N TYR A 459 2.16 8.99 -11.74
CA TYR A 459 2.42 9.01 -13.18
C TYR A 459 2.44 10.45 -13.74
N LEU A 460 1.45 11.28 -13.40
CA LEU A 460 1.40 12.68 -13.80
C LEU A 460 2.57 13.50 -13.26
N ALA A 461 2.99 13.24 -12.01
CA ALA A 461 4.17 13.87 -11.43
C ALA A 461 5.45 13.50 -12.19
N HIS A 462 5.59 12.24 -12.61
CA HIS A 462 6.70 11.79 -13.45
C HIS A 462 6.66 12.45 -14.84
N LEU A 463 5.51 12.48 -15.52
CA LEU A 463 5.37 13.16 -16.81
C LEU A 463 5.74 14.64 -16.74
N ALA A 464 5.27 15.33 -15.69
CA ALA A 464 5.61 16.73 -15.48
C ALA A 464 7.11 16.93 -15.23
N HIS A 465 7.76 16.00 -14.51
CA HIS A 465 9.20 16.04 -14.29
C HIS A 465 9.96 15.84 -15.60
N CYS A 466 9.62 14.81 -16.39
CA CYS A 466 10.23 14.56 -17.70
C CYS A 466 10.06 15.74 -18.65
N ALA A 467 8.88 16.36 -18.68
CA ALA A 467 8.62 17.55 -19.50
C ALA A 467 9.53 18.72 -19.10
N LYS A 468 9.69 18.99 -17.79
CA LYS A 468 10.59 20.05 -17.30
C LYS A 468 12.05 19.79 -17.66
N VAL A 469 12.53 18.56 -17.49
CA VAL A 469 13.90 18.18 -17.86
C VAL A 469 14.12 18.41 -19.36
N ARG A 470 13.20 17.94 -20.21
CA ARG A 470 13.27 18.14 -21.67
C ARG A 470 13.32 19.63 -22.06
N HIS A 471 12.49 20.47 -21.43
CA HIS A 471 12.51 21.91 -21.69
C HIS A 471 13.82 22.58 -21.32
N SER A 472 14.44 22.17 -20.21
CA SER A 472 15.75 22.69 -19.82
C SER A 472 16.84 22.36 -20.84
N HIS A 473 16.68 21.29 -21.64
CA HIS A 473 17.62 20.89 -22.68
C HIS A 473 17.41 21.65 -24.00
N GLU A 474 16.16 21.80 -24.45
CA GLU A 474 15.89 22.26 -25.82
C GLU A 474 15.85 23.80 -25.98
N GLY A 475 15.91 24.58 -24.89
CA GLY A 475 15.93 26.06 -24.93
C GLY A 475 14.73 26.70 -25.63
N ARG A 476 13.67 25.92 -25.95
CA ARG A 476 12.56 26.28 -26.84
C ARG A 476 11.22 26.48 -26.10
N THR A 477 10.42 27.33 -26.73
CA THR A 477 9.18 28.08 -26.38
C THR A 477 8.16 27.53 -25.36
N ARG A 478 7.47 28.52 -24.76
CA ARG A 478 6.39 28.60 -23.75
C ARG A 478 5.28 27.51 -23.71
N SER A 479 5.08 26.68 -24.73
CA SER A 479 3.89 25.82 -24.84
C SER A 479 3.92 24.57 -23.94
N GLY A 480 5.04 23.85 -23.87
CA GLY A 480 5.11 22.64 -23.02
C GLY A 480 5.28 22.93 -21.52
N PHE A 481 5.69 24.16 -21.15
CA PHE A 481 5.69 24.62 -19.75
C PHE A 481 4.26 24.67 -19.17
N ASN A 482 3.26 25.04 -19.99
CA ASN A 482 1.86 25.05 -19.55
C ASN A 482 1.34 23.64 -19.30
N SER A 483 1.62 22.69 -20.20
CA SER A 483 1.23 21.28 -20.02
C SER A 483 1.87 20.66 -18.77
N ALA A 484 3.17 20.91 -18.54
CA ALA A 484 3.86 20.43 -17.34
C ALA A 484 3.22 21.00 -16.06
N ASN A 485 2.90 22.28 -16.02
CA ASN A 485 2.27 22.90 -14.85
C ASN A 485 0.85 22.38 -14.59
N VAL A 486 0.06 22.14 -15.65
CA VAL A 486 -1.27 21.51 -15.53
C VAL A 486 -1.15 20.09 -14.97
N ALA A 487 -0.22 19.29 -15.49
CA ALA A 487 0.03 17.94 -14.98
C ALA A 487 0.47 17.96 -13.50
N GLN A 488 1.31 18.92 -13.08
CA GLN A 488 1.68 19.09 -11.67
C GLN A 488 0.49 19.49 -10.80
N GLY A 489 -0.36 20.40 -11.27
CA GLY A 489 -1.58 20.83 -10.58
C GLY A 489 -2.54 19.67 -10.38
N LEU A 490 -2.81 18.90 -11.45
CA LEU A 490 -3.69 17.73 -11.40
C LEU A 490 -3.11 16.62 -10.50
N ALA A 491 -1.80 16.35 -10.59
CA ALA A 491 -1.13 15.40 -9.71
C ALA A 491 -1.29 15.80 -8.23
N ALA A 492 -1.09 17.08 -7.91
CA ALA A 492 -1.26 17.59 -6.55
C ALA A 492 -2.72 17.52 -6.07
N PHE A 493 -3.69 17.80 -6.94
CA PHE A 493 -5.12 17.68 -6.64
C PHE A 493 -5.51 16.23 -6.32
N LEU A 494 -5.22 15.29 -7.23
CA LEU A 494 -5.51 13.87 -7.05
C LEU A 494 -4.92 13.33 -5.76
N ARG A 495 -3.67 13.70 -5.46
CA ARG A 495 -2.99 13.29 -4.22
C ARG A 495 -3.69 13.79 -2.96
N ARG A 496 -4.02 15.08 -2.91
CA ARG A 496 -4.69 15.68 -1.75
C ARG A 496 -6.08 15.10 -1.54
N SER A 497 -6.85 14.94 -2.62
CA SER A 497 -8.18 14.35 -2.58
C SER A 497 -8.13 12.88 -2.17
N ALA A 498 -7.17 12.10 -2.66
CA ALA A 498 -6.99 10.71 -2.26
C ALA A 498 -6.60 10.55 -0.79
N VAL A 499 -5.71 11.41 -0.26
CA VAL A 499 -5.38 11.41 1.17
C VAL A 499 -6.60 11.78 2.02
N PHE A 500 -7.39 12.77 1.61
CA PHE A 500 -8.63 13.12 2.30
C PHE A 500 -9.63 11.95 2.30
N LEU A 501 -9.86 11.32 1.15
CA LEU A 501 -10.69 10.13 1.04
C LEU A 501 -10.16 8.99 1.91
N ALA A 502 -8.84 8.79 1.99
CA ALA A 502 -8.26 7.77 2.86
C ALA A 502 -8.50 8.04 4.35
N VAL A 503 -8.44 9.30 4.79
CA VAL A 503 -8.81 9.68 6.17
C VAL A 503 -10.27 9.31 6.44
N CYS A 504 -11.18 9.72 5.56
CA CYS A 504 -12.61 9.41 5.69
C CYS A 504 -12.84 7.89 5.68
N ASN A 505 -12.25 7.16 4.71
CA ASN A 505 -12.47 5.72 4.56
C ASN A 505 -11.89 4.92 5.75
N ALA A 506 -10.72 5.31 6.26
CA ALA A 506 -10.13 4.70 7.45
C ALA A 506 -11.02 4.91 8.68
N LEU A 507 -11.49 6.13 8.93
CA LEU A 507 -12.40 6.43 10.03
C LEU A 507 -13.72 5.67 9.87
N CYS A 508 -14.31 5.67 8.68
CA CYS A 508 -15.54 4.93 8.40
C CYS A 508 -15.37 3.42 8.65
N SER A 509 -14.25 2.81 8.26
CA SER A 509 -14.03 1.37 8.48
C SER A 509 -13.92 0.99 9.96
N ILE A 510 -13.23 1.82 10.77
CA ILE A 510 -13.10 1.60 12.21
C ILE A 510 -14.45 1.82 12.90
N LEU A 511 -15.14 2.92 12.57
CA LEU A 511 -16.45 3.22 13.13
C LEU A 511 -17.50 2.19 12.74
N ALA A 512 -17.46 1.68 11.50
CA ALA A 512 -18.32 0.60 11.05
C ALA A 512 -18.11 -0.67 11.91
N GLY A 513 -16.85 -1.03 12.18
CA GLY A 513 -16.54 -2.14 13.09
C GLY A 513 -17.09 -1.93 14.51
N VAL A 514 -17.02 -0.71 15.06
CA VAL A 514 -17.60 -0.40 16.37
C VAL A 514 -19.13 -0.46 16.33
N PHE A 515 -19.75 0.24 15.37
CA PHE A 515 -21.21 0.33 15.20
C PHE A 515 -21.88 -1.02 14.94
N GLN A 516 -21.17 -1.95 14.30
CA GLN A 516 -21.62 -3.32 14.08
C GLN A 516 -21.87 -4.08 15.37
N PHE A 517 -21.11 -3.81 16.42
CA PHE A 517 -21.28 -4.46 17.73
C PHE A 517 -22.13 -3.64 18.70
N SER A 518 -22.47 -2.39 18.37
CA SER A 518 -23.26 -1.50 19.22
C SER A 518 -24.76 -1.47 18.88
N ASN A 519 -25.25 -2.43 18.08
CA ASN A 519 -26.61 -2.46 17.52
C ASN A 519 -27.01 -1.20 16.73
N PHE A 520 -26.04 -0.38 16.32
CA PHE A 520 -26.30 0.88 15.62
C PHE A 520 -26.92 0.62 14.25
N PHE A 521 -26.41 -0.36 13.50
CA PHE A 521 -26.98 -0.71 12.20
C PHE A 521 -28.39 -1.30 12.26
N GLY A 522 -28.84 -1.81 13.41
CA GLY A 522 -30.21 -2.30 13.59
C GLY A 522 -31.27 -1.20 13.49
N THR A 523 -30.88 0.07 13.66
CA THR A 523 -31.76 1.24 13.38
C THR A 523 -31.98 1.47 11.90
N CYS A 524 -31.03 1.02 11.08
CA CYS A 524 -30.95 1.42 9.69
C CYS A 524 -32.00 0.64 8.92
N TYR A 525 -33.07 1.34 8.54
CA TYR A 525 -34.21 0.76 7.86
C TYR A 525 -34.81 -0.45 8.60
N CYS A 526 -34.97 -0.39 9.93
CA CYS A 526 -35.59 -1.49 10.69
C CYS A 526 -34.81 -2.82 10.53
N ASP A 527 -33.47 -2.77 10.52
CA ASP A 527 -32.55 -3.87 10.16
C ASP A 527 -32.87 -4.58 8.83
N SER A 528 -33.61 -3.90 7.94
CA SER A 528 -34.09 -4.44 6.67
C SER A 528 -33.17 -4.08 5.50
N SER A 529 -33.22 -4.87 4.44
CA SER A 529 -32.41 -4.71 3.23
C SER A 529 -33.00 -3.73 2.19
N VAL A 530 -33.41 -2.53 2.64
CA VAL A 530 -34.07 -1.50 1.80
C VAL A 530 -33.20 -1.02 0.63
N LEU A 531 -31.87 -0.91 0.80
CA LEU A 531 -30.99 -0.43 -0.26
C LEU A 531 -30.95 -1.39 -1.46
N GLY A 532 -31.16 -2.69 -1.24
CA GLY A 532 -31.16 -3.71 -2.30
C GLY A 532 -32.56 -4.08 -2.81
N ARG A 533 -33.54 -4.19 -1.91
CA ARG A 533 -34.90 -4.65 -2.24
C ARG A 533 -35.90 -3.51 -2.46
N GLY A 534 -35.56 -2.28 -2.10
CA GLY A 534 -36.49 -1.15 -2.05
C GLY A 534 -37.42 -1.22 -0.84
N ALA A 535 -38.05 -0.10 -0.50
CA ALA A 535 -38.90 0.01 0.70
C ALA A 535 -40.10 -0.94 0.69
N GLN A 536 -40.64 -1.25 -0.49
CA GLN A 536 -41.84 -2.08 -0.65
C GLN A 536 -41.59 -3.57 -0.43
N TYR A 537 -40.38 -4.07 -0.73
CA TYR A 537 -40.05 -5.51 -0.69
C TYR A 537 -39.02 -5.86 0.38
N ALA A 538 -38.54 -4.87 1.12
CA ALA A 538 -37.67 -5.09 2.26
C ALA A 538 -38.47 -5.60 3.46
N TYR A 539 -37.85 -6.50 4.20
CA TYR A 539 -38.41 -7.10 5.39
C TYR A 539 -37.33 -7.22 6.45
N ASN A 540 -37.73 -7.34 7.70
CA ASN A 540 -36.89 -7.66 8.85
C ASN A 540 -37.26 -9.05 9.37
N LEU A 541 -36.31 -9.98 9.36
CA LEU A 541 -36.51 -11.26 10.03
C LEU A 541 -36.18 -11.12 11.51
N ILE A 542 -37.18 -11.27 12.37
CA ILE A 542 -37.06 -11.05 13.83
C ILE A 542 -36.99 -12.39 14.57
N ASP A 543 -37.81 -13.36 14.18
CA ASP A 543 -37.81 -14.71 14.75
C ASP A 543 -37.18 -15.70 13.76
N SER A 544 -35.95 -16.09 14.05
CA SER A 544 -35.17 -17.00 13.20
C SER A 544 -35.15 -18.45 13.71
N SER A 545 -35.97 -18.78 14.72
CA SER A 545 -35.99 -20.11 15.35
C SER A 545 -36.32 -21.25 14.38
N SER A 546 -37.07 -20.95 13.31
CA SER A 546 -37.46 -21.89 12.26
C SER A 546 -36.58 -21.81 11.01
N TYR A 547 -35.54 -20.96 11.00
CA TYR A 547 -34.67 -20.76 9.84
C TYR A 547 -33.64 -21.89 9.71
N ASP A 548 -33.59 -22.55 8.54
CA ASP A 548 -32.52 -23.53 8.25
C ASP A 548 -31.24 -22.80 7.84
N TYR A 549 -30.30 -22.71 8.78
CA TYR A 549 -29.01 -22.05 8.58
C TYR A 549 -28.04 -22.82 7.68
N ARG A 550 -28.31 -24.08 7.29
CA ARG A 550 -27.33 -24.90 6.53
C ARG A 550 -26.85 -24.23 5.25
N ASN A 551 -27.78 -23.66 4.48
CA ASN A 551 -27.45 -23.00 3.21
C ASN A 551 -26.66 -21.70 3.42
N LEU A 552 -27.05 -20.87 4.40
CA LEU A 552 -26.31 -19.64 4.73
C LEU A 552 -24.91 -19.95 5.25
N THR A 553 -24.81 -20.93 6.15
CA THR A 553 -23.54 -21.38 6.73
C THR A 553 -22.57 -21.85 5.65
N ALA A 554 -23.07 -22.54 4.62
CA ALA A 554 -22.25 -22.95 3.47
C ALA A 554 -21.73 -21.75 2.66
N VAL A 555 -22.58 -20.74 2.41
CA VAL A 555 -22.17 -19.50 1.72
C VAL A 555 -21.14 -18.73 2.53
N TRP A 556 -21.35 -18.60 3.85
CA TRP A 556 -20.40 -17.94 4.74
C TRP A 556 -19.07 -18.68 4.82
N ALA A 557 -19.10 -20.01 4.92
CA ALA A 557 -17.90 -20.85 4.88
C ALA A 557 -17.14 -20.65 3.56
N ALA A 558 -17.85 -20.67 2.42
CA ALA A 558 -17.25 -20.43 1.12
C ALA A 558 -16.60 -19.03 1.03
N ALA A 559 -17.25 -17.99 1.58
CA ALA A 559 -16.71 -16.63 1.63
C ALA A 559 -15.43 -16.55 2.49
N VAL A 560 -15.42 -17.14 3.69
CA VAL A 560 -14.23 -17.17 4.55
C VAL A 560 -13.09 -17.94 3.88
N VAL A 561 -13.39 -19.08 3.24
CA VAL A 561 -12.41 -19.88 2.49
C VAL A 561 -11.84 -19.09 1.32
N LEU A 562 -12.67 -18.37 0.56
CA LEU A 562 -12.23 -17.53 -0.55
C LEU A 562 -11.22 -16.47 -0.09
N ALA A 563 -11.53 -15.76 0.99
CA ALA A 563 -10.63 -14.78 1.58
C ALA A 563 -9.31 -15.41 2.04
N GLY A 564 -9.38 -16.55 2.76
CA GLY A 564 -8.22 -17.27 3.26
C GLY A 564 -7.30 -17.80 2.15
N VAL A 565 -7.87 -18.41 1.11
CA VAL A 565 -7.14 -18.93 -0.06
C VAL A 565 -6.39 -17.80 -0.75
N TYR A 566 -7.02 -16.64 -0.94
CA TYR A 566 -6.35 -15.52 -1.60
C TYR A 566 -5.24 -14.91 -0.74
N VAL A 567 -5.42 -14.83 0.59
CA VAL A 567 -4.35 -14.43 1.51
C VAL A 567 -3.13 -15.34 1.38
N ILE A 568 -3.34 -16.67 1.34
CA ILE A 568 -2.28 -17.66 1.16
C ILE A 568 -1.63 -17.49 -0.22
N LEU A 569 -2.43 -17.36 -1.28
CA LEU A 569 -1.94 -17.18 -2.65
C LEU A 569 -1.10 -15.91 -2.79
N PHE A 570 -1.51 -14.81 -2.18
CA PHE A 570 -0.76 -13.55 -2.18
C PHE A 570 0.58 -13.71 -1.46
N LEU A 571 0.61 -14.33 -0.28
CA LEU A 571 1.84 -14.63 0.46
C LEU A 571 2.77 -15.58 -0.30
N PHE A 572 2.24 -16.67 -0.84
CA PHE A 572 3.00 -17.62 -1.63
C PHE A 572 3.65 -16.93 -2.84
N SER A 573 2.87 -16.11 -3.56
CA SER A 573 3.38 -15.36 -4.71
C SER A 573 4.51 -14.41 -4.32
N LEU A 574 4.36 -13.67 -3.21
CA LEU A 574 5.43 -12.81 -2.69
C LEU A 574 6.68 -13.60 -2.31
N HIS A 575 6.51 -14.77 -1.69
CA HIS A 575 7.62 -15.63 -1.29
C HIS A 575 8.43 -16.07 -2.50
N VAL A 576 7.76 -16.63 -3.52
CA VAL A 576 8.37 -17.08 -4.77
C VAL A 576 9.10 -15.95 -5.50
N ILE A 577 8.52 -14.74 -5.51
CA ILE A 577 9.14 -13.57 -6.15
C ILE A 577 10.42 -13.13 -5.40
N LEU A 578 10.44 -13.20 -4.07
CA LEU A 578 11.52 -12.69 -3.22
C LEU A 578 12.60 -13.73 -2.89
N GLU A 579 12.32 -15.02 -3.02
CA GLU A 579 13.25 -16.12 -2.68
C GLU A 579 14.62 -16.00 -3.36
N PRO A 580 14.73 -15.77 -4.69
CA PRO A 580 16.04 -15.69 -5.35
C PRO A 580 16.91 -14.56 -4.77
N TRP A 581 16.28 -13.43 -4.43
CA TRP A 581 16.96 -12.27 -3.85
C TRP A 581 17.39 -12.52 -2.41
N ASN A 582 16.54 -13.14 -1.58
CA ASN A 582 16.89 -13.50 -0.21
C ASN A 582 18.12 -14.43 -0.18
N ASN A 583 18.16 -15.41 -1.08
CA ASN A 583 19.30 -16.32 -1.23
C ASN A 583 20.57 -15.63 -1.74
N ALA A 584 20.42 -14.58 -2.57
CA ALA A 584 21.53 -13.78 -3.06
C ALA A 584 22.07 -12.79 -2.01
N MET A 585 21.25 -12.34 -1.05
CA MET A 585 21.68 -11.44 0.03
C MET A 585 22.37 -12.16 1.19
N ASN A 586 22.02 -13.43 1.43
CA ASN A 586 22.64 -14.27 2.46
C ASN A 586 24.03 -14.80 2.05
N ARG A 587 24.32 -14.82 0.75
CA ARG A 587 25.64 -15.10 0.16
C ARG A 587 26.40 -13.79 -0.08
#